data_AF-A0A7C7QQ14-F1
#
_entry.id   AF-A0A7C7QQ14-F1
#
_cell.length_a   1.000
_cell.length_b   1.000
_cell.length_c   1.000
_cell.angle_alpha   90.00
_cell.angle_beta   90.00
_cell.angle_gamma   90.00
#
_symmetry.space_group_name_H-M   'P 1'
#
loop_
_entity.id
_entity.type
_entity.pdbx_description
1 polymer ?
#
loop_
_entity_poly.entity_id
_entity_poly.type
_entity_poly.pdbx_seq_one_letter_code
_entity_poly.pdbx_strand_id
1 'polypeptide(L)'
;MNALLRHYVVDVEHPDVSGFEHLEMLQIRSQLAELEATLYPRERACLDAADCRLLQQAAAFHAALARITNLAEERARRQPPPSHWWWYLDVLVQLPTPPVQPAEMEPVLV
;
A
#
# COMPACT_ATOMS: atom_id res chain seq x y z
N MET A 1 -11.81 7.51 13.93
CA MET A 1 -10.81 6.69 13.23
C MET A 1 -11.36 5.29 13.10
N ASN A 2 -11.87 5.00 11.91
CA ASN A 2 -12.33 3.69 11.44
C ASN A 2 -11.38 2.56 11.89
N ALA A 3 -11.93 1.45 12.37
CA ALA A 3 -11.13 0.34 12.90
C ALA A 3 -10.24 -0.30 11.83
N LEU A 4 -10.76 -0.50 10.62
CA LEU A 4 -10.00 -1.05 9.49
C LEU A 4 -8.81 -0.15 9.14
N LEU A 5 -9.01 1.17 9.18
CA LEU A 5 -7.93 2.12 8.92
C LEU A 5 -6.84 2.05 9.99
N ARG A 6 -7.21 1.86 11.26
CA ARG A 6 -6.21 1.67 12.32
C ARG A 6 -5.38 0.42 12.11
N HIS A 7 -6.04 -0.71 11.77
CA HIS A 7 -5.33 -1.96 11.48
C HIS A 7 -4.37 -1.78 10.31
N TYR A 8 -4.87 -1.27 9.19
CA TYR A 8 -4.03 -1.02 8.02
C TYR A 8 -2.83 -0.11 8.30
N VAL A 9 -3.04 1.00 9.05
CA VAL A 9 -1.97 1.92 9.42
C VAL A 9 -0.90 1.23 10.28
N VAL A 10 -1.28 0.33 11.19
CA VAL A 10 -0.32 -0.44 11.99
C VAL A 10 0.40 -1.46 11.12
N ASP A 11 -0.32 -2.21 10.28
CA ASP A 11 0.28 -3.27 9.47
C ASP A 11 1.36 -2.72 8.51
N VAL A 12 1.15 -1.54 7.91
CA VAL A 12 2.15 -0.93 7.01
C VAL A 12 3.42 -0.44 7.74
N GLU A 13 3.39 -0.33 9.07
CA GLU A 13 4.55 0.01 9.89
C GLU A 13 5.43 -1.20 10.21
N HIS A 14 4.92 -2.42 10.00
CA HIS A 14 5.58 -3.67 10.37
C HIS A 14 5.81 -4.59 9.15
N PRO A 15 6.71 -4.25 8.21
CA PRO A 15 6.99 -5.08 7.02
C PRO A 15 7.56 -6.47 7.36
N ASP A 16 8.06 -6.65 8.58
CA ASP A 16 8.75 -7.85 9.08
C ASP A 16 7.80 -8.93 9.63
N VAL A 17 6.49 -8.67 9.65
CA VAL A 17 5.48 -9.65 10.07
C VAL A 17 5.26 -10.75 9.02
N SER A 18 4.39 -11.71 9.35
CA SER A 18 4.20 -12.89 8.50
C SER A 18 3.52 -12.54 7.16
N GLY A 19 3.79 -13.36 6.13
CA GLY A 19 3.11 -13.21 4.84
C GLY A 19 1.58 -13.33 4.92
N PHE A 20 1.05 -14.06 5.92
CA PHE A 20 -0.39 -14.16 6.14
C PHE A 20 -0.99 -12.84 6.62
N GLU A 21 -0.32 -12.15 7.54
CA GLU A 21 -0.73 -10.82 8.00
C GLU A 21 -0.69 -9.81 6.85
N HIS A 22 0.33 -9.86 5.99
CA HIS A 22 0.37 -9.04 4.79
C HIS A 22 -0.79 -9.32 3.83
N LEU A 23 -1.19 -10.58 3.67
CA LEU A 23 -2.34 -10.93 2.83
C LEU A 23 -3.66 -10.43 3.43
N GLU A 24 -3.80 -10.48 4.75
CA GLU A 24 -4.93 -9.89 5.48
C GLU A 24 -4.95 -8.36 5.31
N MET A 25 -3.80 -7.70 5.45
CA MET A 25 -3.64 -6.26 5.23
C MET A 25 -4.13 -5.84 3.83
N LEU A 26 -3.80 -6.60 2.77
CA LEU A 26 -4.31 -6.32 1.41
C LEU A 26 -5.83 -6.47 1.30
N GLN A 27 -6.42 -7.39 2.06
CA GLN A 27 -7.88 -7.54 2.14
C GLN A 27 -8.52 -6.38 2.89
N ILE A 28 -7.93 -5.95 4.02
CA ILE A 28 -8.36 -4.77 4.77
C ILE A 28 -8.32 -3.53 3.88
N ARG A 29 -7.25 -3.33 3.10
CA ARG A 29 -7.16 -2.19 2.16
C ARG A 29 -8.26 -2.22 1.08
N SER A 30 -8.66 -3.43 0.65
CA SER A 30 -9.77 -3.60 -0.29
C SER A 30 -11.12 -3.23 0.35
N GLN A 31 -11.35 -3.59 1.61
CA GLN A 31 -12.53 -3.15 2.34
C GLN A 31 -12.53 -1.63 2.59
N LEU A 32 -11.36 -1.04 2.85
CA LEU A 32 -11.22 0.41 2.99
C LEU A 32 -11.57 1.15 1.70
N ALA A 33 -11.26 0.60 0.53
CA ALA A 33 -11.62 1.19 -0.75
C ALA A 33 -13.13 1.34 -0.94
N GLU A 34 -13.92 0.36 -0.48
CA GLU A 34 -15.39 0.41 -0.51
C GLU A 34 -15.95 1.50 0.43
N LEU A 35 -15.24 1.78 1.52
CA LEU A 35 -15.63 2.76 2.53
C LEU A 35 -14.99 4.14 2.29
N GLU A 36 -14.12 4.30 1.30
CA GLU A 36 -13.24 5.46 1.15
C GLU A 36 -14.01 6.77 0.97
N ALA A 37 -15.15 6.72 0.27
CA ALA A 37 -16.06 7.85 0.10
C ALA A 37 -16.63 8.37 1.43
N THR A 38 -16.72 7.50 2.45
CA THR A 38 -17.30 7.81 3.76
C THR A 38 -16.27 8.30 4.79
N LEU A 39 -14.97 8.22 4.47
CA LEU A 39 -13.91 8.62 5.40
C LEU A 39 -13.88 10.13 5.61
N TYR A 40 -13.65 10.57 6.84
CA TYR A 40 -13.41 11.97 7.11
C TYR A 40 -12.08 12.43 6.47
N PRO A 41 -11.90 13.73 6.18
CA PRO A 41 -10.66 14.23 5.55
C PRO A 41 -9.39 13.81 6.29
N ARG A 42 -9.42 13.79 7.63
CA ARG A 42 -8.29 13.35 8.45
C ARG A 42 -7.99 11.84 8.31
N GLU A 43 -9.02 11.01 8.15
CA GLU A 43 -8.86 9.58 7.95
C GLU A 43 -8.31 9.28 6.55
N ARG A 44 -8.75 10.04 5.55
CA ARG A 44 -8.22 9.96 4.19
C ARG A 44 -6.73 10.30 4.14
N ALA A 45 -6.31 11.37 4.82
CA ALA A 45 -4.90 11.71 4.95
C ALA A 45 -4.07 10.61 5.63
N CYS A 46 -4.63 9.90 6.62
CA CYS A 46 -3.97 8.75 7.22
C CYS A 46 -3.88 7.56 6.25
N LEU A 47 -4.92 7.32 5.44
CA LEU A 47 -4.91 6.29 4.40
C LEU A 47 -3.84 6.58 3.34
N ASP A 48 -3.78 7.83 2.86
CA ASP A 48 -2.78 8.27 1.88
C ASP A 48 -1.35 8.09 2.40
N ALA A 49 -1.11 8.42 3.68
CA ALA A 49 0.18 8.24 4.32
C ALA A 49 0.55 6.75 4.45
N ALA A 50 -0.41 5.89 4.80
CA ALA A 50 -0.22 4.46 4.89
C ALA A 50 0.05 3.83 3.51
N ASP A 51 -0.69 4.25 2.47
CA ASP A 51 -0.49 3.83 1.09
C ASP A 51 0.89 4.24 0.56
N CYS A 52 1.34 5.47 0.85
CA CYS A 52 2.71 5.90 0.55
C CYS A 52 3.75 4.99 1.22
N ARG A 53 3.53 4.63 2.49
CA ARG A 53 4.44 3.79 3.26
C ARG A 53 4.49 2.35 2.75
N LEU A 54 3.36 1.80 2.31
CA LEU A 54 3.30 0.51 1.63
C LEU A 54 4.11 0.55 0.32
N LEU A 55 3.96 1.60 -0.49
CA LEU A 55 4.71 1.77 -1.74
C LEU A 55 6.22 1.87 -1.51
N GLN A 56 6.65 2.67 -0.54
CA GLN A 56 8.07 2.83 -0.18
C GLN A 56 8.71 1.50 0.24
N GLN A 57 7.91 0.59 0.80
CA GLN A 57 8.36 -0.71 1.31
C GLN A 57 7.86 -1.87 0.44
N ALA A 58 7.35 -1.60 -0.77
CA ALA A 58 6.67 -2.59 -1.61
C ALA A 58 7.49 -3.87 -1.84
N ALA A 59 8.82 -3.72 -1.97
CA ALA A 59 9.74 -4.84 -2.12
C ALA A 59 9.75 -5.79 -0.91
N ALA A 60 9.71 -5.24 0.31
CA ALA A 60 9.68 -6.03 1.54
C ALA A 60 8.35 -6.76 1.69
N PHE A 61 7.23 -6.06 1.50
CA PHE A 61 5.89 -6.64 1.54
C PHE A 61 5.72 -7.75 0.48
N HIS A 62 6.14 -7.48 -0.75
CA HIS A 62 6.09 -8.48 -1.82
C HIS A 62 6.95 -9.70 -1.50
N ALA A 63 8.18 -9.51 -1.00
CA ALA A 63 9.06 -10.62 -0.65
C ALA A 63 8.45 -11.50 0.46
N ALA A 64 7.77 -10.93 1.45
CA ALA A 64 7.09 -11.68 2.50
C ALA A 64 5.85 -12.43 1.97
N LEU A 65 5.03 -11.79 1.14
CA LEU A 65 3.87 -12.40 0.47
C LEU A 65 4.28 -13.58 -0.42
N ALA A 66 5.36 -13.41 -1.19
CA ALA A 66 5.87 -14.43 -2.12
C ALA A 66 6.29 -15.74 -1.43
N ARG A 67 6.49 -15.74 -0.10
CA ARG A 67 6.80 -16.96 0.66
C ARG A 67 5.58 -17.85 0.88
N ILE A 68 4.38 -17.28 0.79
CA ILE A 68 3.13 -18.00 1.10
C ILE A 68 2.15 -18.04 -0.08
N THR A 69 2.26 -17.11 -1.04
CA THR A 69 1.32 -17.00 -2.16
C THR A 69 1.96 -16.36 -3.38
N ASN A 70 1.39 -16.65 -4.56
CA ASN A 70 1.74 -15.97 -5.80
C ASN A 70 0.72 -14.85 -6.06
N LEU A 71 1.17 -13.60 -5.95
CA LEU A 71 0.27 -12.44 -6.07
C LEU A 71 -0.37 -12.31 -7.46
N ALA A 72 0.31 -12.78 -8.52
CA ALA A 72 -0.25 -12.81 -9.87
C ALA A 72 -1.41 -13.83 -9.99
N GLU A 73 -1.29 -14.99 -9.35
CA GLU A 73 -2.37 -15.98 -9.29
C GLU A 73 -3.55 -15.48 -8.46
N GLU A 74 -3.28 -14.85 -7.31
CA GLU A 74 -4.32 -14.24 -6.47
C GLU A 74 -5.09 -13.14 -7.24
N ARG A 75 -4.39 -12.29 -7.99
CA ARG A 75 -5.03 -11.32 -8.90
C ARG A 75 -5.89 -12.00 -9.95
N ALA A 76 -5.40 -13.07 -10.60
CA ALA A 76 -6.15 -13.76 -11.64
C ALA A 76 -7.47 -14.35 -11.09
N ARG A 77 -7.44 -14.85 -9.85
CA ARG A 77 -8.62 -15.37 -9.15
C ARG A 77 -9.60 -14.27 -8.73
N ARG A 78 -9.09 -13.15 -8.21
CA ARG A 78 -9.91 -12.07 -7.63
C ARG A 78 -10.39 -11.05 -8.67
N GLN A 79 -9.67 -10.92 -9.77
CA GLN A 79 -9.87 -9.91 -10.82
C GLN A 79 -10.11 -8.49 -10.26
N PRO A 80 -9.21 -7.97 -9.38
CA PRO A 80 -9.42 -6.66 -8.78
C PRO A 80 -9.36 -5.56 -9.86
N PRO A 81 -10.15 -4.48 -9.73
CA PRO A 81 -10.03 -3.35 -10.64
C PRO A 81 -8.65 -2.68 -10.49
N PRO A 82 -8.14 -1.98 -11.52
CA PRO A 82 -6.83 -1.30 -11.44
C PRO A 82 -6.72 -0.27 -10.31
N SER A 83 -7.83 0.28 -9.82
CA SER A 83 -7.86 1.16 -8.64
C SER A 83 -7.40 0.45 -7.37
N HIS A 84 -7.42 -0.89 -7.33
CA HIS A 84 -6.92 -1.71 -6.22
C HIS A 84 -5.44 -2.08 -6.43
N TRP A 85 -4.61 -1.06 -6.62
CA TRP A 85 -3.21 -1.18 -7.02
C TRP A 85 -2.35 -1.99 -6.02
N TRP A 86 -2.76 -2.13 -4.75
CA TRP A 86 -2.03 -2.90 -3.74
C TRP A 86 -2.01 -4.41 -4.04
N TRP A 87 -2.89 -4.93 -4.91
CA TRP A 87 -2.75 -6.30 -5.43
C TRP A 87 -1.69 -6.42 -6.53
N TYR A 88 -1.04 -5.32 -6.89
CA TYR A 88 -0.02 -5.24 -7.93
C TYR A 88 1.39 -5.02 -7.39
N LEU A 89 1.65 -5.31 -6.12
CA LEU A 89 2.98 -5.16 -5.53
C LEU A 89 4.06 -5.94 -6.30
N ASP A 90 3.80 -7.15 -6.76
CA ASP A 90 4.69 -7.94 -7.63
C ASP A 90 5.05 -7.24 -8.95
N VAL A 91 4.16 -6.40 -9.48
CA VAL A 91 4.43 -5.58 -10.68
C VAL A 91 5.15 -4.29 -10.29
N LEU A 92 4.68 -3.62 -9.24
CA LEU A 92 5.23 -2.34 -8.79
C LEU A 92 6.69 -2.43 -8.39
N VAL A 93 7.12 -3.54 -7.78
CA VAL A 93 8.53 -3.77 -7.41
C VAL A 93 9.46 -3.98 -8.60
N GLN A 94 8.91 -4.26 -9.79
CA GLN A 94 9.68 -4.39 -11.03
C GLN A 94 9.81 -3.06 -11.78
N LEU A 95 9.03 -2.05 -11.39
CA LEU A 95 9.10 -0.75 -12.03
C LEU A 95 10.41 -0.05 -11.68
N PRO A 96 11.08 0.61 -12.64
CA PRO A 96 12.21 1.47 -12.34
C PRO A 96 11.76 2.53 -11.35
N THR A 97 12.40 2.62 -10.19
CA THR A 97 12.16 3.75 -9.28
C THR A 97 12.61 5.01 -10.04
N PRO A 98 11.72 5.99 -10.30
CA PRO A 98 12.17 7.22 -10.92
C PRO A 98 13.23 7.83 -9.99
N PRO A 99 14.34 8.37 -10.53
CA PRO A 99 15.34 9.03 -9.71
C PRO A 99 14.62 10.11 -8.89
N VAL A 100 14.76 10.04 -7.57
CA VAL A 100 14.26 11.08 -6.66
C VAL A 100 14.93 12.38 -7.10
N GLN A 101 14.20 13.22 -7.83
CA GLN A 101 14.64 14.58 -8.08
C GLN A 101 14.58 15.28 -6.72
N PRO A 102 15.72 15.73 -6.15
CA PRO A 102 15.66 16.56 -4.95
C PRO A 102 14.77 17.75 -5.31
N ALA A 103 13.75 17.99 -4.50
CA ALA A 103 12.89 19.16 -4.62
C ALA A 103 13.79 20.37 -4.82
N GLU A 104 13.65 21.04 -5.97
CA GLU A 104 14.32 22.31 -6.23
C GLU A 104 13.86 23.25 -5.12
N MET A 105 14.72 23.42 -4.11
CA MET A 105 14.61 24.47 -3.15
C MET A 105 14.74 25.76 -3.94
N GLU A 106 13.61 26.36 -4.32
CA GLU A 106 13.59 27.71 -4.85
C GLU A 106 14.34 28.60 -3.84
N PRO A 107 15.47 29.24 -4.22
CA PRO A 107 16.09 30.19 -3.34
C PRO A 107 15.13 31.37 -3.25
N VAL A 108 14.66 31.64 -2.03
CA VAL A 108 13.99 32.88 -1.66
C VAL A 108 14.87 34.03 -2.15
N LEU A 109 14.35 34.82 -3.10
CA LEU A 109 14.96 36.04 -3.59
C LEU A 109 15.17 37.00 -2.41
N VAL A 110 16.43 37.41 -2.21
CA VAL A 110 16.84 38.51 -1.32
C VAL A 110 16.75 39.83 -2.08
#